data_AF-A0A847HSR5-F1
#
_entry.id   AF-A0A847HSR5-F1
#
_cell.length_a   1.000
_cell.length_b   1.000
_cell.length_c   1.000
_cell.angle_alpha   90.00
_cell.angle_beta   90.00
_cell.angle_gamma   90.00
#
_symmetry.space_group_name_H-M   'P 1'
#
loop_
_entity.id
_entity.type
_entity.pdbx_description
1 polymer ?
#
loop_
_entity_poly.entity_id
_entity_poly.type
_entity_poly.pdbx_seq_one_letter_code
_entity_poly.pdbx_strand_id
1 'polypeptide(L)'
;MPHIQLLHLCRRKRDPHLAPLPHPRRSGKVLDQSVLLISVIAPFASLPQITQIYSLRSAADLSLATWVLFAIFHVPMLAYGIVHKEKVMMLYLGLALAMESTIITGIVLYG
;
A
#
# COMPACT_ATOMS: atom_id res chain seq x y z
N MET A 1 -21.83 -11.30 -29.67
CA MET A 1 -23.12 -11.96 -29.39
C MET A 1 -23.47 -11.89 -27.89
N PRO A 2 -23.84 -10.70 -27.37
CA PRO A 2 -24.01 -10.39 -25.93
C PRO A 2 -25.38 -10.79 -25.33
N HIS A 3 -26.33 -11.25 -26.15
CA HIS A 3 -27.69 -11.57 -25.71
C HIS A 3 -27.75 -12.75 -24.70
N ILE A 4 -26.72 -13.60 -24.68
CA ILE A 4 -26.65 -14.82 -23.88
C ILE A 4 -26.36 -14.52 -22.40
N GLN A 5 -25.48 -13.55 -22.11
CA GLN A 5 -25.03 -13.28 -20.73
C GLN A 5 -26.11 -12.65 -19.84
N LEU A 6 -26.94 -11.77 -20.40
CA LEU A 6 -28.04 -11.14 -19.66
C LEU A 6 -29.15 -12.15 -19.36
N LEU A 7 -29.40 -13.07 -20.29
CA LEU A 7 -30.31 -14.20 -20.05
C LEU A 7 -29.81 -15.08 -18.90
N HIS A 8 -28.50 -15.33 -18.79
CA HIS A 8 -27.94 -16.10 -17.68
C HIS A 8 -28.16 -15.44 -16.32
N LEU A 9 -27.97 -14.13 -16.20
CA LEU A 9 -28.16 -13.41 -14.93
C LEU A 9 -29.63 -13.30 -14.52
N CYS A 10 -30.54 -13.01 -15.47
CA CYS A 10 -31.98 -12.98 -15.20
C CYS A 10 -32.55 -14.37 -14.89
N ARG A 11 -32.03 -15.43 -15.54
CA ARG A 11 -32.37 -16.82 -15.25
C ARG A 11 -31.88 -17.24 -13.85
N ARG A 12 -30.69 -16.78 -13.44
CA ARG A 12 -30.14 -17.03 -12.10
C ARG A 12 -30.92 -16.37 -10.96
N LYS A 13 -31.51 -15.20 -11.21
CA LYS A 13 -32.34 -14.49 -10.23
C LYS A 13 -33.71 -15.15 -10.02
N ARG A 14 -34.19 -15.94 -10.98
CA ARG A 14 -35.51 -16.61 -10.95
C ARG A 14 -35.47 -18.05 -10.46
N ASP A 15 -34.31 -18.69 -10.51
CA ASP A 15 -34.17 -20.09 -10.12
C ASP A 15 -33.71 -20.21 -8.66
N PRO A 16 -34.60 -20.60 -7.73
CA PRO A 16 -34.27 -20.73 -6.31
C PRO A 16 -33.29 -21.88 -6.02
N HIS A 17 -33.02 -22.75 -7.01
CA HIS A 17 -32.13 -23.90 -6.88
C HIS A 17 -30.65 -23.58 -7.19
N LEU A 18 -30.35 -22.35 -7.60
CA LEU A 18 -29.00 -21.87 -7.90
C LEU A 18 -28.34 -21.25 -6.67
N ALA A 19 -27.08 -21.65 -6.41
CA ALA A 19 -26.30 -21.19 -5.26
C ALA A 19 -26.35 -19.65 -5.11
N PRO A 20 -26.54 -19.11 -3.89
CA PRO A 20 -26.64 -17.68 -3.66
C PRO A 20 -25.39 -16.97 -4.17
N LEU A 21 -25.56 -15.73 -4.66
CA LEU A 21 -24.44 -14.84 -5.00
C LEU A 21 -23.41 -14.90 -3.87
N PRO A 22 -22.09 -14.98 -4.16
CA PRO A 22 -21.08 -15.09 -3.12
C PRO A 22 -21.26 -13.94 -2.14
N HIS A 23 -21.79 -14.30 -0.98
CA HIS A 23 -22.05 -13.41 0.13
C HIS A 23 -20.70 -12.81 0.56
N PRO A 24 -20.64 -11.52 0.91
CA PRO A 24 -19.41 -10.91 1.40
C PRO A 24 -18.97 -11.66 2.66
N ARG A 25 -17.97 -12.54 2.52
CA ARG A 25 -17.45 -13.34 3.63
C ARG A 25 -16.88 -12.39 4.67
N ARG A 26 -17.24 -12.57 5.95
CA ARG A 26 -16.75 -11.76 7.08
C ARG A 26 -15.21 -11.67 7.12
N SER A 27 -14.52 -12.76 6.73
CA SER A 27 -13.05 -12.80 6.66
C SER A 27 -12.46 -11.80 5.67
N GLY A 28 -13.14 -11.51 4.56
CA GLY A 28 -12.71 -10.49 3.60
C GLY A 28 -12.72 -9.10 4.23
N LYS A 29 -13.79 -8.75 4.96
CA LYS A 29 -13.90 -7.44 5.62
C LYS A 29 -12.85 -7.20 6.70
N VAL A 30 -12.50 -8.24 7.47
CA VAL A 30 -11.45 -8.15 8.50
C VAL A 30 -10.08 -7.95 7.87
N LEU A 31 -9.80 -8.66 6.77
CA LEU A 31 -8.56 -8.49 6.02
C LEU A 31 -8.47 -7.07 5.45
N ASP A 32 -9.52 -6.58 4.81
CA ASP A 32 -9.56 -5.23 4.22
C ASP A 32 -9.28 -4.15 5.28
N GLN A 33 -9.89 -4.27 6.46
CA GLN A 33 -9.66 -3.36 7.58
C GLN A 33 -8.24 -3.47 8.13
N SER A 34 -7.69 -4.68 8.23
CA SER A 34 -6.32 -4.91 8.70
C SER A 34 -5.30 -4.31 7.74
N VAL A 35 -5.47 -4.49 6.43
CA VAL A 35 -4.58 -3.93 5.42
C VAL A 35 -4.64 -2.40 5.45
N LEU A 36 -5.83 -1.80 5.59
CA LEU A 36 -5.96 -0.35 5.75
C LEU A 36 -5.21 0.15 6.99
N LEU A 37 -5.33 -0.53 8.13
CA LEU A 37 -4.62 -0.15 9.35
C LEU A 37 -3.09 -0.25 9.16
N ILE A 38 -2.62 -1.38 8.63
CA ILE A 38 -1.19 -1.63 8.40
C ILE A 38 -0.61 -0.65 7.39
N SER A 39 -1.37 -0.25 6.36
CA SER A 39 -0.93 0.73 5.38
C SER A 39 -0.56 2.09 5.98
N VAL A 40 -1.16 2.43 7.13
CA VAL A 40 -0.83 3.64 7.90
C VAL A 40 0.32 3.38 8.87
N ILE A 41 0.29 2.25 9.59
CA ILE A 41 1.25 1.97 10.67
C ILE A 41 2.64 1.61 10.13
N ALA A 42 2.71 0.82 9.06
CA ALA A 42 3.96 0.24 8.57
C ALA A 42 5.03 1.30 8.20
N PRO A 43 4.71 2.42 7.52
CA PRO A 43 5.69 3.48 7.27
C PRO A 43 6.31 4.07 8.53
N PHE A 44 5.60 4.11 9.66
CA PHE A 44 6.13 4.62 10.92
C PHE A 44 7.15 3.69 11.57
N ALA A 45 7.32 2.45 11.08
CA ALA A 45 8.42 1.59 11.49
C ALA A 45 9.80 2.18 11.16
N SER A 46 9.86 3.21 10.30
CA SER A 46 11.07 3.98 10.00
C SER A 46 11.41 5.03 11.06
N LEU A 47 10.51 5.35 12.00
CA LEU A 47 10.74 6.38 13.04
C LEU A 47 11.95 6.08 13.95
N PRO A 48 12.20 4.84 14.41
CA PRO A 48 13.40 4.54 15.18
C PRO A 48 14.68 4.80 14.38
N GLN A 49 14.70 4.47 13.09
CA GLN A 49 15.85 4.72 12.21
C GLN A 49 16.09 6.23 12.05
N ILE A 50 15.03 7.01 11.82
CA ILE A 50 15.11 8.48 11.78
C ILE A 50 15.66 9.00 13.11
N THR A 51 15.10 8.56 14.23
CA THR A 51 15.52 9.00 15.57
C THR A 51 17.00 8.71 15.81
N GLN A 52 17.48 7.53 15.41
CA GLN A 52 18.89 7.14 15.54
C GLN A 52 19.80 8.10 14.76
N ILE A 53 19.49 8.39 13.50
CA ILE A 53 20.29 9.28 12.65
C ILE A 53 20.41 10.69 13.26
N TYR A 54 19.28 11.30 13.63
CA TYR A 54 19.27 12.70 14.09
C TYR A 54 19.75 12.85 15.54
N SER A 55 19.59 11.82 16.39
CA SER A 55 20.06 11.87 17.78
C SER A 55 21.55 11.57 17.88
N LEU A 56 22.04 10.56 17.16
CA LEU A 56 23.47 10.21 17.16
C LEU A 56 24.29 11.09 16.22
N ARG A 57 23.63 11.88 15.35
CA ARG A 57 24.28 12.70 14.32
C ARG A 57 25.25 11.88 13.47
N SER A 58 24.87 10.63 13.18
CA SER A 58 25.66 9.70 12.39
C SER A 58 24.74 8.83 11.55
N ALA A 59 25.11 8.66 10.28
CA ALA A 59 24.48 7.77 9.33
C ALA A 59 25.50 6.87 8.62
N ALA A 60 26.70 6.71 9.19
CA ALA A 60 27.83 6.00 8.56
C ALA A 60 27.52 4.54 8.19
N ASP A 61 26.61 3.89 8.92
CA ASP A 61 26.22 2.48 8.68
C ASP A 61 25.09 2.34 7.64
N LEU A 62 24.59 3.45 7.07
CA LEU A 62 23.46 3.43 6.15
C LEU A 62 23.90 3.67 4.70
N SER A 63 23.41 2.82 3.80
CA SER A 63 23.62 2.96 2.36
C SER A 63 22.66 3.99 1.76
N LEU A 64 23.17 5.16 1.34
CA LEU A 64 22.39 6.17 0.60
C LEU A 64 21.72 5.57 -0.64
N ALA A 65 22.44 4.73 -1.39
CA ALA A 65 21.92 4.11 -2.59
C ALA A 65 20.68 3.25 -2.32
N THR A 66 20.65 2.53 -1.19
CA THR A 66 19.50 1.70 -0.81
C THR A 66 18.24 2.55 -0.62
N TRP A 67 18.35 3.63 0.15
CA TRP A 67 17.21 4.49 0.45
C TRP A 67 16.72 5.28 -0.76
N VAL A 68 17.64 5.74 -1.60
CA VAL A 68 17.30 6.39 -2.88
C VAL A 68 16.60 5.41 -3.83
N LEU A 69 17.07 4.16 -3.92
CA LEU A 69 16.43 3.15 -4.77
C LEU A 69 15.02 2.81 -4.29
N PHE A 70 14.78 2.70 -2.98
CA PHE A 70 13.42 2.52 -2.46
C PHE A 70 12.51 3.68 -2.86
N ALA A 71 12.97 4.93 -2.68
CA ALA A 71 12.21 6.09 -3.09
C ALA A 71 11.91 6.08 -4.60
N ILE A 72 12.90 5.76 -5.45
CA ILE A 72 12.72 5.64 -6.90
C ILE A 72 11.72 4.55 -7.26
N PHE A 73 11.75 3.39 -6.61
CA PHE A 73 10.81 2.29 -6.88
C PHE A 73 9.39 2.57 -6.37
N HIS A 74 9.24 3.37 -5.32
CA HIS A 74 7.94 3.80 -4.83
C HIS A 74 7.25 4.80 -5.76
N VAL A 75 7.99 5.60 -6.55
CA VAL A 75 7.39 6.55 -7.51
C VAL A 75 6.48 5.88 -8.56
N PRO A 76 6.93 4.89 -9.36
CA PRO A 76 6.05 4.23 -10.34
C PRO A 76 4.92 3.45 -9.68
N MET A 77 5.14 2.87 -8.49
CA MET A 77 4.09 2.19 -7.72
C MET A 77 3.02 3.16 -7.24
N LEU A 78 3.42 4.35 -6.79
CA LEU A 78 2.49 5.40 -6.39
C LEU A 78 1.70 5.90 -7.60
N ALA A 79 2.37 6.14 -8.73
CA ALA A 79 1.72 6.49 -9.98
C ALA A 79 0.69 5.43 -10.41
N TYR A 80 1.04 4.14 -10.30
CA TYR A 80 0.13 3.04 -10.56
C TYR A 80 -1.09 3.06 -9.62
N GLY A 81 -0.88 3.29 -8.32
CA GLY A 81 -1.94 3.42 -7.33
C GLY A 81 -2.89 4.59 -7.61
N ILE A 82 -2.35 5.72 -8.10
CA ILE A 82 -3.14 6.88 -8.52
C ILE A 82 -4.01 6.55 -9.72
N VAL A 83 -3.43 5.94 -10.77
CA VAL A 83 -4.15 5.58 -12.00
C VAL A 83 -5.29 4.59 -11.71
N HIS A 84 -5.05 3.60 -10.85
CA HIS A 84 -6.04 2.57 -10.50
C HIS A 84 -6.95 2.96 -9.32
N LYS A 85 -6.76 4.16 -8.75
CA LYS A 85 -7.50 4.69 -7.58
C LYS A 85 -7.45 3.79 -6.35
N GLU A 86 -6.33 3.09 -6.17
CA GLU A 86 -6.06 2.20 -5.04
C GLU A 86 -5.65 3.01 -3.81
N LYS A 87 -6.65 3.47 -3.05
CA LYS A 87 -6.48 4.41 -1.91
C LYS A 87 -5.46 3.92 -0.87
N VAL A 88 -5.53 2.64 -0.53
CA VAL A 88 -4.66 2.01 0.48
C VAL A 88 -3.20 2.05 0.03
N MET A 89 -2.94 1.74 -1.24
CA MET A 89 -1.60 1.76 -1.80
C MET A 89 -1.05 3.18 -1.92
N MET A 90 -1.89 4.15 -2.35
CA MET A 90 -1.50 5.56 -2.39
C MET A 90 -1.10 6.08 -1.01
N LEU A 91 -1.89 5.74 0.02
CA LEU A 91 -1.63 6.16 1.39
C LEU A 91 -0.32 5.57 1.93
N TYR A 92 -0.12 4.26 1.78
CA TYR A 92 1.09 3.58 2.20
C TYR A 92 2.34 4.15 1.52
N LEU A 93 2.34 4.21 0.20
CA LEU A 93 3.50 4.64 -0.57
C LEU A 93 3.82 6.12 -0.37
N GLY A 94 2.79 6.97 -0.23
CA GLY A 94 2.97 8.39 0.08
C GLY A 94 3.62 8.61 1.45
N LEU A 95 3.17 7.90 2.48
CA LEU A 95 3.80 7.97 3.81
C LEU A 95 5.22 7.38 3.81
N ALA A 96 5.42 6.24 3.14
CA ALA A 96 6.74 5.62 3.04
C ALA A 96 7.76 6.56 2.37
N LEU A 97 7.39 7.19 1.26
CA LEU A 97 8.23 8.18 0.57
C LEU A 97 8.61 9.36 1.47
N ALA A 98 7.69 9.84 2.30
CA ALA A 98 7.98 10.93 3.24
C ALA A 98 9.01 10.49 4.31
N MET A 99 8.89 9.27 4.84
CA MET A 99 9.83 8.70 5.81
C MET A 99 11.20 8.47 5.18
N GLU A 100 11.24 7.89 3.99
CA GLU A 100 12.47 7.65 3.22
C GLU A 100 13.18 8.95 2.88
N SER A 101 12.44 9.99 2.47
CA SER A 101 13.01 11.32 2.20
C SER A 101 13.67 11.93 3.45
N THR A 102 13.08 11.72 4.62
CA THR A 102 13.64 12.18 5.91
C THR A 102 14.93 11.43 6.24
N ILE A 103 14.99 10.12 5.96
CA ILE A 103 16.18 9.30 6.13
C ILE A 103 17.27 9.70 5.15
N ILE A 104 16.95 9.85 3.86
CA ILE A 104 17.89 10.30 2.82
C ILE A 104 18.51 11.64 3.22
N THR A 105 17.70 12.59 3.69
CA THR A 105 18.19 13.89 4.19
C THR A 105 19.14 13.69 5.37
N GLY A 106 18.81 12.81 6.31
CA GLY A 106 19.68 12.49 7.45
C GLY A 106 21.01 11.86 7.02
N ILE A 107 21.00 10.97 6.02
CA ILE A 107 22.21 10.36 5.46
C ILE A 107 23.08 11.41 4.77
N VAL A 108 22.48 12.33 4.00
CA VAL A 108 23.26 13.40 3.34
C VAL A 108 23.88 14.37 4.34
N LEU A 109 23.24 14.60 5.50
CA LEU A 109 23.74 15.52 6.52
C LEU A 109 24.76 14.91 7.49
N TYR A 110 24.67 13.60 7.78
CA TYR A 110 25.44 12.93 8.84
C TYR A 110 26.15 11.64 8.39
N GLY A 111 26.12 11.31 7.10
CA GLY A 111 26.78 10.15 6.51
C GLY A 111 28.23 10.42 6.10
#